data_AF-A0A9N9PJ32-F1
#
_entry.id   AF-A0A9N9PJ32-F1
#
_cell.length_a   1.000
_cell.length_b   1.000
_cell.length_c   1.000
_cell.angle_alpha   90.00
_cell.angle_beta   90.00
_cell.angle_gamma   90.00
#
_symmetry.space_group_name_H-M   'P 1'
#
loop_
_entity.id
_entity.type
_entity.pdbx_description
1 polymer ?
#
loop_
_entity_poly.entity_id
_entity_poly.type
_entity_poly.pdbx_seq_one_letter_code
_entity_poly.pdbx_strand_id
1 'polypeptide(L)'
;QIVIENGIPSVEKSIQTQSCVDIDMHIIAGYEWNRKIFKVHSSILKDRCDYFKMVLSSQLIRKNSNGIIIFHKEDISPEIFNLILDYIYTGEVSTTICDSGINVLNFIIAADELQLPQLVISLEGLLIDTYLKQTQPLSEIEA
;
A
#
# COMPACT_ATOMS: atom_id res chain seq x y z
N GLN A 1 32.47 -34.49 17.72
CA GLN A 1 31.42 -34.53 18.75
C GLN A 1 31.47 -33.21 19.53
N ILE A 2 30.60 -32.27 19.18
CA ILE A 2 30.15 -31.18 20.06
C ILE A 2 28.67 -31.04 19.73
N VAL A 3 27.86 -31.29 20.76
CA VAL A 3 26.42 -31.08 20.79
C VAL A 3 26.22 -29.62 21.17
N ILE A 4 25.36 -28.90 20.45
CA ILE A 4 24.70 -27.69 20.97
C ILE A 4 23.20 -27.94 20.85
N GLU A 5 22.57 -28.07 22.01
CA GLU A 5 21.13 -28.23 22.20
C GLU A 5 20.39 -26.91 21.93
N ASN A 6 19.26 -27.06 21.24
CA ASN A 6 17.95 -26.48 21.51
C ASN A 6 17.85 -24.97 21.77
N GLY A 7 17.45 -24.24 20.72
CA GLY A 7 16.69 -22.99 20.80
C GLY A 7 15.36 -23.16 20.05
N ILE A 8 14.26 -22.86 20.74
CA ILE A 8 12.84 -23.00 20.35
C ILE A 8 12.55 -22.62 18.87
N PRO A 9 11.84 -23.44 18.07
CA PRO A 9 11.27 -22.99 16.79
C PRO A 9 9.96 -22.25 17.10
N SER A 10 10.04 -20.96 17.38
CA SER A 10 8.86 -20.12 17.57
C SER A 10 8.90 -18.92 16.64
N VAL A 11 7.90 -18.92 15.75
CA VAL A 11 7.39 -17.81 14.93
C VAL A 11 8.15 -17.44 13.65
N GLU A 12 9.42 -17.79 13.49
CA GLU A 12 10.13 -17.53 12.22
C GLU A 12 10.00 -18.66 11.18
N LYS A 13 8.85 -18.70 10.50
CA LYS A 13 8.69 -19.14 9.08
C LYS A 13 7.21 -19.31 8.73
N SER A 14 6.47 -18.20 8.69
CA SER A 14 5.24 -18.14 7.88
C SER A 14 5.43 -17.32 6.59
N ILE A 15 6.61 -16.74 6.37
CA ILE A 15 7.01 -16.22 5.06
C ILE A 15 7.68 -17.36 4.29
N GLN A 16 6.98 -18.49 4.16
CA GLN A 16 7.40 -19.59 3.31
C GLN A 16 7.00 -19.22 1.87
N THR A 17 7.85 -18.43 1.21
CA THR A 17 8.03 -18.41 -0.25
C THR A 17 6.76 -18.71 -1.07
N GLN A 18 5.84 -17.75 -1.17
CA GLN A 18 4.82 -17.81 -2.23
C GLN A 18 5.49 -17.42 -3.55
N SER A 19 6.10 -18.44 -4.15
CA SER A 19 6.32 -18.67 -5.57
C SER A 19 6.10 -17.48 -6.52
N CYS A 20 7.12 -17.21 -7.35
CA CYS A 20 7.13 -16.33 -8.54
C CYS A 20 6.03 -16.67 -9.61
N VAL A 21 5.06 -17.53 -9.30
CA VAL A 21 4.04 -18.08 -10.20
C VAL A 21 2.66 -17.43 -10.02
N ASP A 22 2.44 -16.61 -8.99
CA ASP A 22 1.08 -16.17 -8.61
C ASP A 22 0.69 -14.75 -9.07
N ILE A 23 1.57 -14.05 -9.80
CA ILE A 23 1.21 -12.76 -10.41
C ILE A 23 0.18 -13.02 -11.52
N ASP A 24 -1.07 -12.70 -11.25
CA ASP A 24 -2.21 -12.93 -12.13
C ASP A 24 -2.89 -11.63 -12.58
N MET A 25 -2.37 -10.48 -12.15
CA MET A 25 -2.95 -9.16 -12.41
C MET A 25 -1.89 -8.09 -12.70
N HIS A 26 -2.18 -7.26 -13.71
CA HIS A 26 -1.46 -6.03 -14.01
C HIS A 26 -2.38 -4.84 -13.76
N ILE A 27 -1.95 -3.92 -12.89
CA ILE A 27 -2.61 -2.63 -12.68
C ILE A 27 -1.83 -1.56 -13.41
N ILE A 28 -2.51 -0.80 -14.26
CA ILE A 28 -1.96 0.36 -14.95
C ILE A 28 -2.43 1.60 -14.17
N ALA A 29 -1.54 2.20 -13.39
CA ALA A 29 -1.83 3.42 -12.64
C ALA A 29 -1.20 4.65 -13.30
N GLY A 30 -1.79 5.83 -13.06
CA GLY A 30 -1.39 7.10 -13.68
C GLY A 30 -2.15 7.41 -14.97
N TYR A 31 -2.02 8.65 -15.41
CA TYR A 31 -2.72 9.24 -16.55
C TYR A 31 -1.74 9.57 -17.69
N GLU A 32 -2.07 9.13 -18.91
CA GLU A 32 -1.29 9.36 -20.13
C GLU A 32 0.22 9.06 -19.99
N TRP A 33 1.05 10.10 -19.91
CA TRP A 33 2.51 10.04 -19.98
C TRP A 33 3.22 9.46 -18.75
N ASN A 34 2.53 9.35 -17.62
CA ASN A 34 3.12 8.85 -16.38
C ASN A 34 2.61 7.45 -16.04
N ARG A 35 1.94 6.76 -16.96
CA ARG A 35 1.41 5.42 -16.71
C ARG A 35 2.52 4.45 -16.30
N LYS A 36 2.27 3.69 -15.23
CA LYS A 36 3.16 2.62 -14.75
C LYS A 36 2.37 1.33 -14.56
N ILE A 37 3.00 0.22 -14.94
CA ILE A 37 2.44 -1.12 -14.76
C ILE A 37 2.94 -1.71 -13.44
N PHE A 38 2.00 -2.12 -12.60
CA PHE A 38 2.23 -2.84 -11.36
C PHE A 38 1.80 -4.29 -11.54
N LYS A 39 2.72 -5.21 -11.28
CA LYS A 39 2.47 -6.65 -11.33
C LYS A 39 2.13 -7.11 -9.93
N VAL A 40 0.94 -7.64 -9.73
CA VAL A 40 0.37 -7.89 -8.40
C VAL A 40 -0.41 -9.20 -8.34
N HIS A 41 -0.65 -9.67 -7.11
CA HIS A 41 -1.46 -10.84 -6.80
C HIS A 41 -2.89 -10.40 -6.48
N SER A 42 -3.84 -10.71 -7.36
CA SER A 42 -5.24 -10.27 -7.23
C SER A 42 -5.90 -10.76 -5.93
N SER A 43 -5.48 -11.93 -5.43
CA SER A 43 -5.93 -12.51 -4.17
C SER A 43 -5.60 -11.62 -2.96
N ILE A 44 -4.36 -11.14 -2.86
CA ILE A 44 -3.93 -10.24 -1.77
C ILE A 44 -4.74 -8.95 -1.79
N LEU A 45 -4.90 -8.34 -2.96
CA LEU A 45 -5.71 -7.13 -3.12
C LEU A 45 -7.17 -7.35 -2.68
N LYS A 46 -7.78 -8.46 -3.09
CA LYS A 46 -9.15 -8.84 -2.73
C LYS A 46 -9.33 -9.09 -1.23
N ASP A 47 -8.34 -9.65 -0.57
CA ASP A 47 -8.43 -9.97 0.86
C ASP A 47 -8.19 -8.74 1.74
N ARG A 48 -7.46 -7.75 1.24
CA ARG A 48 -6.95 -6.61 2.03
C ARG A 48 -7.53 -5.25 1.67
N CYS A 49 -8.26 -5.14 0.56
CA CYS A 49 -8.86 -3.89 0.09
C CYS A 49 -10.28 -4.14 -0.44
N ASP A 50 -11.28 -3.53 0.21
CA ASP A 50 -12.69 -3.74 -0.12
C ASP A 50 -13.06 -3.25 -1.53
N TYR A 51 -12.42 -2.17 -2.00
CA TYR A 51 -12.57 -1.71 -3.38
C TYR A 51 -12.18 -2.79 -4.38
N PHE A 52 -10.99 -3.38 -4.22
CA PHE A 52 -10.54 -4.46 -5.08
C PHE A 52 -11.37 -5.72 -4.88
N LYS A 53 -11.83 -6.02 -3.66
CA LYS A 53 -12.75 -7.13 -3.42
C LYS A 53 -14.04 -7.01 -4.21
N MET A 54 -14.64 -5.83 -4.23
CA MET A 54 -15.87 -5.54 -4.97
C MET A 54 -15.61 -5.66 -6.47
N VAL A 55 -14.61 -4.94 -6.99
CA VAL A 55 -14.30 -4.91 -8.42
C VAL A 55 -13.86 -6.28 -8.94
N LEU A 56 -13.05 -7.02 -8.17
CA LEU A 56 -12.56 -8.35 -8.54
C LEU A 56 -13.58 -9.47 -8.33
N SER A 57 -14.72 -9.20 -7.69
CA SER A 57 -15.83 -10.15 -7.60
C SER A 57 -16.84 -9.98 -8.75
N SER A 58 -16.66 -8.96 -9.60
CA SER A 58 -17.49 -8.75 -10.79
C SER A 58 -17.18 -9.78 -11.88
N GLN A 59 -18.22 -10.32 -12.53
CA GLN A 59 -18.08 -11.27 -13.64
C GLN A 59 -17.51 -10.61 -14.92
N LEU A 60 -17.34 -9.28 -14.93
CA LEU A 60 -16.92 -8.49 -16.11
C LEU A 60 -15.40 -8.28 -16.22
N ILE A 61 -14.61 -8.88 -15.34
CA ILE A 61 -13.15 -8.71 -15.36
C ILE A 61 -12.56 -9.34 -16.62
N ARG A 62 -11.88 -8.51 -17.40
CA ARG A 62 -11.22 -8.96 -18.62
C ARG A 62 -9.84 -9.53 -18.30
N LYS A 63 -9.55 -10.69 -18.88
CA LYS A 63 -8.23 -11.29 -18.92
C LYS A 63 -7.66 -11.19 -20.34
N ASN A 64 -6.35 -10.99 -20.47
CA ASN A 64 -5.69 -11.04 -21.76
C ASN A 64 -5.51 -12.49 -22.26
N SER A 65 -4.87 -12.66 -23.42
CA SER A 65 -4.60 -13.99 -24.01
C SER A 65 -3.81 -14.93 -23.10
N ASN A 66 -3.09 -14.40 -22.13
CA ASN A 66 -2.25 -15.15 -21.20
C ASN A 66 -2.96 -15.39 -19.86
N GLY A 67 -4.25 -15.04 -19.75
CA GLY A 67 -5.03 -15.21 -18.52
C GLY A 67 -4.79 -14.15 -17.44
N ILE A 68 -4.02 -13.09 -17.75
CA ILE A 68 -3.69 -12.00 -16.80
C ILE A 68 -4.82 -10.97 -16.79
N ILE A 69 -5.28 -10.60 -15.60
CA ILE A 69 -6.23 -9.51 -15.39
C ILE A 69 -5.56 -8.18 -15.70
N ILE A 70 -6.17 -7.38 -16.58
CA ILE A 70 -5.70 -6.01 -16.86
C ILE A 70 -6.68 -5.02 -16.24
N PHE A 71 -6.18 -4.20 -15.32
CA PHE A 71 -6.97 -3.21 -14.61
C PHE A 71 -6.35 -1.82 -14.75
N HIS A 72 -7.19 -0.80 -14.92
CA HIS A 72 -6.76 0.58 -15.11
C HIS A 72 -7.20 1.42 -13.91
N LYS A 73 -6.28 2.19 -13.33
CA LYS A 73 -6.51 3.11 -12.22
C LYS A 73 -5.84 4.45 -12.51
N GLU A 74 -6.43 5.20 -13.45
CA GLU A 74 -5.78 6.37 -14.05
C GLU A 74 -5.79 7.62 -13.16
N ASP A 75 -6.64 7.62 -12.13
CA ASP A 75 -6.89 8.70 -11.18
C ASP A 75 -5.84 8.78 -10.04
N ILE A 76 -4.98 7.77 -9.89
CA ILE A 76 -3.92 7.75 -8.87
C ILE A 76 -2.55 7.81 -9.53
N SER A 77 -1.67 8.69 -9.05
CA SER A 77 -0.30 8.75 -9.53
C SER A 77 0.46 7.45 -9.23
N PRO A 78 1.39 7.01 -10.08
CA PRO A 78 2.16 5.79 -9.83
C PRO A 78 2.91 5.79 -8.50
N GLU A 79 3.40 6.95 -8.07
CA GLU A 79 4.14 7.09 -6.82
C GLU A 79 3.24 6.79 -5.62
N ILE A 80 2.07 7.42 -5.55
CA ILE A 80 1.09 7.18 -4.49
C ILE A 80 0.57 5.75 -4.57
N PHE A 81 0.31 5.24 -5.79
CA PHE A 81 -0.16 3.87 -5.97
C PHE A 81 0.87 2.84 -5.47
N ASN A 82 2.16 3.11 -5.61
CA ASN A 82 3.21 2.25 -5.05
C ASN A 82 3.12 2.16 -3.53
N LEU A 83 2.95 3.29 -2.84
CA LEU A 83 2.81 3.33 -1.37
C LEU A 83 1.54 2.60 -0.91
N ILE A 84 0.45 2.75 -1.65
CA ILE A 84 -0.80 2.03 -1.38
C ILE A 84 -0.59 0.52 -1.51
N LEU A 85 0.10 0.08 -2.57
CA LEU A 85 0.42 -1.34 -2.72
C LEU A 85 1.30 -1.84 -1.58
N ASP A 86 2.33 -1.07 -1.20
CA ASP A 86 3.18 -1.44 -0.07
C ASP A 86 2.33 -1.60 1.20
N TYR A 87 1.43 -0.65 1.49
CA TYR A 87 0.49 -0.75 2.62
C TYR A 87 -0.44 -1.97 2.53
N ILE A 88 -0.99 -2.28 1.35
CA ILE A 88 -1.87 -3.45 1.16
C ILE A 88 -1.13 -4.75 1.50
N TYR A 89 0.15 -4.84 1.13
CA TYR A 89 0.97 -6.03 1.35
C TYR A 89 1.52 -6.14 2.77
N THR A 90 1.93 -5.04 3.38
CA THR A 90 2.59 -5.05 4.71
C THR A 90 1.64 -4.72 5.85
N GLY A 91 0.60 -3.93 5.60
CA GLY A 91 -0.26 -3.31 6.61
C GLY A 91 0.36 -2.08 7.27
N GLU A 92 1.53 -1.62 6.81
CA GLU A 92 2.28 -0.54 7.43
C GLU A 92 2.34 0.69 6.52
N VAL A 93 2.18 1.88 7.11
CA VAL A 93 2.33 3.15 6.39
C VAL A 93 3.80 3.47 6.23
N SER A 94 4.24 3.79 5.01
CA SER A 94 5.64 4.13 4.76
C SER A 94 6.07 5.35 5.59
N THR A 95 7.15 5.22 6.35
CA THR A 95 7.72 6.31 7.15
C THR A 95 8.44 7.35 6.29
N THR A 96 8.75 7.03 5.03
CA THR A 96 9.47 7.92 4.11
C THR A 96 8.58 9.03 3.54
N ILE A 97 7.27 9.00 3.78
CA ILE A 97 6.31 9.98 3.24
C ILE A 97 6.74 11.42 3.58
N CYS A 98 7.14 11.67 4.84
CA CYS A 98 7.51 13.01 5.31
C CYS A 98 8.74 13.59 4.59
N ASP A 99 9.68 12.75 4.18
CA ASP A 99 10.95 13.17 3.56
C ASP A 99 10.92 13.11 2.03
N SER A 100 9.92 12.44 1.47
CA SER A 100 9.81 12.14 0.03
C SER A 100 9.27 13.29 -0.83
N GLY A 101 8.70 14.34 -0.22
CA GLY A 101 7.98 15.39 -0.95
C GLY A 101 6.62 14.94 -1.51
N ILE A 102 6.15 13.74 -1.15
CA ILE A 102 4.84 13.22 -1.51
C ILE A 102 3.75 14.11 -0.90
N ASN A 103 2.77 14.47 -1.72
CA ASN A 103 1.61 15.21 -1.26
C ASN A 103 0.68 14.28 -0.44
N VAL A 104 0.76 14.39 0.89
CA VAL A 104 -0.04 13.59 1.84
C VAL A 104 -1.54 13.71 1.59
N LEU A 105 -2.03 14.88 1.17
CA LEU A 105 -3.46 15.05 0.86
C LEU A 105 -3.89 14.20 -0.35
N ASN A 106 -3.07 14.17 -1.40
CA ASN A 106 -3.35 13.30 -2.55
C ASN A 106 -3.28 11.82 -2.16
N PHE A 107 -2.42 11.45 -1.21
CA PHE A 107 -2.36 10.09 -0.68
C PHE A 107 -3.63 9.75 0.12
N ILE A 108 -4.11 10.65 0.97
CA ILE A 108 -5.38 10.49 1.70
C ILE A 108 -6.54 10.29 0.72
N ILE A 109 -6.65 11.14 -0.31
CA ILE A 109 -7.70 11.05 -1.34
C ILE A 109 -7.67 9.68 -2.04
N ALA A 110 -6.48 9.22 -2.43
CA ALA A 110 -6.32 7.93 -3.09
C ALA A 110 -6.64 6.74 -2.15
N ALA A 111 -6.30 6.83 -0.87
CA ALA A 111 -6.63 5.82 0.13
C ALA A 111 -8.13 5.73 0.40
N ASP A 112 -8.82 6.87 0.47
CA ASP A 112 -10.28 6.96 0.60
C ASP A 112 -10.98 6.36 -0.63
N GLU A 113 -10.51 6.72 -1.83
CA GLU A 113 -11.04 6.20 -3.09
C GLU A 113 -10.92 4.67 -3.21
N LEU A 114 -9.86 4.09 -2.66
CA LEU A 114 -9.66 2.64 -2.58
C LEU A 114 -10.28 1.99 -1.34
N GLN A 115 -11.07 2.73 -0.57
CA GLN A 115 -11.78 2.22 0.61
C GLN A 115 -10.84 1.61 1.66
N LEU A 116 -9.76 2.32 1.99
CA LEU A 116 -8.77 1.92 3.01
C LEU A 116 -8.86 2.81 4.27
N PRO A 117 -9.90 2.68 5.11
CA PRO A 117 -10.17 3.63 6.19
C PRO A 117 -9.05 3.69 7.25
N GLN A 118 -8.38 2.57 7.54
CA GLN A 118 -7.27 2.56 8.50
C GLN A 118 -6.04 3.32 7.99
N LEU A 119 -5.79 3.28 6.67
CA LEU A 119 -4.74 4.06 6.04
C LEU A 119 -5.09 5.56 6.08
N VAL A 120 -6.34 5.92 5.78
CA VAL A 120 -6.84 7.30 5.87
C VAL A 120 -6.58 7.89 7.27
N ILE A 121 -7.04 7.19 8.32
CA ILE A 121 -6.83 7.62 9.72
C ILE A 121 -5.34 7.82 10.03
N SER A 122 -4.50 6.88 9.59
CA SER A 122 -3.05 6.96 9.84
C SER A 122 -2.42 8.18 9.15
N LEU A 123 -2.81 8.46 7.89
CA LEU A 123 -2.29 9.58 7.12
C LEU A 123 -2.79 10.94 7.66
N GLU A 124 -4.05 11.02 8.10
CA GLU A 124 -4.59 12.22 8.76
C GLU A 124 -3.86 12.51 10.08
N GLY A 125 -3.58 11.47 10.88
CA GLY A 125 -2.78 11.59 12.09
C GLY A 125 -1.38 12.14 11.80
N LEU A 126 -0.69 11.61 10.78
CA LEU A 126 0.62 12.10 10.33
C LEU A 126 0.57 13.59 9.92
N LEU A 127 -0.50 14.00 9.23
CA LEU A 127 -0.68 15.39 8.80
C LEU A 127 -0.86 16.33 10.00
N ILE A 128 -1.68 15.94 10.98
CA ILE A 128 -1.90 16.70 12.22
C ILE A 128 -0.61 16.80 13.03
N ASP A 129 0.08 15.67 13.24
CA ASP A 129 1.34 15.64 14.00
C ASP A 129 2.41 16.53 13.35
N THR A 130 2.48 16.53 12.02
CA THR A 130 3.40 17.39 11.28
C THR A 130 3.07 18.87 11.50
N TYR A 131 1.78 19.23 11.46
CA TYR A 131 1.34 20.61 11.71
C TYR A 131 1.61 21.05 13.17
N LEU A 132 1.35 20.18 14.15
CA LEU A 132 1.60 20.48 15.56
C LEU A 132 3.10 20.66 15.85
N LYS A 133 3.97 19.83 15.25
CA LYS A 133 5.43 19.96 15.37
C LYS A 133 5.95 21.27 14.77
N GLN A 134 5.36 21.75 13.68
CA GLN A 134 5.75 23.02 13.07
C GLN A 134 5.28 24.24 13.86
N THR A 135 4.22 24.11 14.67
CA THR A 135 3.60 25.23 15.41
C THR A 135 4.03 25.34 16.88
N GLN A 136 4.72 24.35 17.44
CA GLN A 136 5.43 24.49 18.72
C GLN A 136 6.84 25.07 18.47
N PRO A 137 7.04 26.39 18.72
CA PRO A 137 7.42 26.81 20.06
C PRO A 137 6.76 28.14 20.49
N LEU A 138 5.88 28.11 21.50
CA LEU A 138 5.38 29.32 22.16
C LEU A 138 5.35 29.20 23.70
N SER A 139 6.14 28.28 24.27
CA SER A 139 6.32 28.14 25.72
C SER A 139 7.63 28.72 26.26
N GLU A 140 8.38 29.48 25.46
CA GLU A 140 9.59 30.21 25.92
C GLU A 140 9.41 31.75 25.97
N ILE A 141 8.18 32.27 25.81
CA ILE A 141 7.94 33.73 25.85
C ILE A 141 7.57 34.25 27.25
N GLU A 142 7.40 33.39 28.26
CA GLU A 142 7.18 33.84 29.63
C GLU A 142 8.04 33.07 30.64
N ALA A 143 9.31 33.49 30.78
CA ALA A 143 10.12 33.29 31.98
C ALA A 143 11.13 34.42 32.15
#